data_AF-A0A8J2KWA0-F1
#
_entry.id   AF-A0A8J2KWA0-F1
#
_cell.length_a   1.000
_cell.length_b   1.000
_cell.length_c   1.000
_cell.angle_alpha   90.00
_cell.angle_beta   90.00
_cell.angle_gamma   90.00
#
_symmetry.space_group_name_H-M   'P 1'
#
loop_
_entity.id
_entity.type
_entity.pdbx_description
1 polymer ?
#
loop_
_entity_poly.entity_id
_entity_poly.type
_entity_poly.pdbx_seq_one_letter_code
_entity_poly.pdbx_strand_id
1 'polypeptide(L)'
;MLVLMNLTQMREFDFESRAKAIYTAYDSKIFRADQDIMNALFCVFQEKVLDIECRRNFHRGYCYTENEDCFVDNRTKNICFCDQALGSGVQILNGIGGKFMSDLQKSLFISDAYKAFRDLDIFKDSYSSIFHTLQNQFNQIDPNPCFLMTAEA
;
A
#
# COMPACT_ATOMS: atom_id res chain seq x y z
N MET A 1 3.34 3.71 2.17
CA MET A 1 4.29 2.68 2.65
C MET A 1 3.84 2.25 4.03
N LEU A 2 3.75 0.94 4.32
CA LEU A 2 3.47 0.44 5.67
C LEU A 2 4.80 0.02 6.33
N VAL A 3 5.03 0.48 7.55
CA VAL A 3 6.22 0.10 8.35
C VAL A 3 5.76 -0.22 9.77
N LEU A 4 6.29 -1.30 10.33
CA LEU A 4 6.18 -1.60 11.75
C LEU A 4 7.53 -1.28 12.40
N MET A 5 7.50 -0.47 13.45
CA MET A 5 8.72 -0.01 14.11
C MET A 5 8.78 -0.50 15.55
N ASN A 6 9.82 -1.24 15.89
CA ASN A 6 10.14 -1.52 17.28
C ASN A 6 10.82 -0.28 17.89
N LEU A 7 10.04 0.56 18.57
CA LEU A 7 10.53 1.84 19.08
C LEU A 7 11.71 1.73 20.05
N THR A 8 11.83 0.62 20.79
CA THR A 8 12.99 0.39 21.67
C THR A 8 14.25 0.18 20.85
N GLN A 9 14.21 -0.72 19.86
CA GLN A 9 15.36 -0.95 18.98
C GLN A 9 15.70 0.29 18.13
N MET A 10 14.68 1.06 17.71
CA MET A 10 14.90 2.30 16.94
C MET A 10 15.63 3.37 17.75
N ARG A 11 15.35 3.46 19.06
CA ARG A 11 16.09 4.35 19.98
C ARG A 11 17.52 3.87 20.20
N GLU A 12 17.73 2.58 20.43
CA GLU A 12 19.08 1.99 20.58
C GLU A 12 19.92 2.14 19.31
N PHE A 13 19.28 2.08 18.15
CA PHE A 13 19.90 2.28 16.85
C PHE A 13 20.20 3.77 16.55
N ASP A 14 19.71 4.70 17.37
CA ASP A 14 19.78 6.15 17.15
C ASP A 14 19.21 6.54 15.77
N PHE A 15 18.03 5.99 15.46
CA PHE A 15 17.40 6.16 14.16
C PHE A 15 17.18 7.64 13.79
N GLU A 16 16.69 8.45 14.73
CA GLU A 16 16.33 9.85 14.47
C GLU A 16 17.53 10.67 14.00
N SER A 17 18.66 10.60 14.73
CA SER A 17 19.86 11.35 14.40
C SER A 17 20.42 10.95 13.03
N ARG A 18 20.41 9.65 12.72
CA ARG A 18 20.86 9.11 11.44
C ARG A 18 19.96 9.53 10.29
N ALA A 19 18.64 9.43 10.47
CA ALA A 19 17.65 9.86 9.48
C ALA A 19 17.78 11.37 9.21
N LYS A 20 17.94 12.18 10.26
CA LYS A 20 18.13 13.63 10.15
C LYS A 20 19.43 13.98 9.43
N ALA A 21 20.51 13.23 9.64
CA ALA A 21 21.77 13.43 8.93
C ALA A 21 21.62 13.18 7.43
N ILE A 22 20.92 12.10 7.05
CA ILE A 22 20.61 11.79 5.63
C ILE A 22 19.75 12.91 5.04
N TYR A 23 18.66 13.28 5.72
CA TYR A 23 17.79 14.36 5.27
C TYR A 23 18.56 15.65 5.02
N THR A 24 19.38 16.08 6.00
CA THR A 24 20.17 17.31 5.90
C THR A 24 21.17 17.27 4.76
N ALA A 25 21.81 16.11 4.52
CA ALA A 25 22.82 15.97 3.46
C ALA A 25 22.22 15.94 2.04
N TYR A 26 20.96 15.51 1.90
CA TYR A 26 20.33 15.23 0.61
C TYR A 26 18.98 15.92 0.39
N ASP A 27 18.58 16.89 1.21
CA ASP A 27 17.26 17.53 1.21
C ASP A 27 16.78 17.92 -0.20
N SER A 28 17.65 18.55 -1.00
CA SER A 28 17.33 18.97 -2.38
C SER A 28 17.24 17.84 -3.42
N LYS A 29 17.62 16.61 -3.05
CA LYS A 29 17.65 15.42 -3.92
C LYS A 29 16.63 14.36 -3.50
N ILE A 30 15.98 14.55 -2.36
CA ILE A 30 14.99 13.63 -1.82
C ILE A 30 13.63 13.96 -2.43
N PHE A 31 13.03 13.00 -3.14
CA PHE A 31 11.71 13.18 -3.75
C PHE A 31 10.59 12.70 -2.82
N ARG A 32 10.84 11.61 -2.08
CA ARG A 32 9.91 11.03 -1.11
C ARG A 32 10.63 10.82 0.22
N ALA A 33 10.69 11.86 1.04
CA ALA A 33 11.51 11.87 2.24
C ALA A 33 11.28 10.67 3.16
N ASP A 34 10.03 10.28 3.38
CA ASP A 34 9.68 9.10 4.17
C ASP A 34 10.28 7.80 3.63
N GLN A 35 10.20 7.54 2.32
CA GLN A 35 10.72 6.31 1.72
C GLN A 35 12.22 6.38 1.44
N ASP A 36 12.69 7.48 0.86
CA ASP A 36 14.06 7.63 0.37
C ASP A 36 15.06 7.65 1.53
N ILE A 37 14.73 8.32 2.65
CA ILE A 37 15.59 8.32 3.84
C ILE A 37 15.72 6.92 4.41
N MET A 38 14.61 6.20 4.54
CA MET A 38 14.59 4.82 5.04
C MET A 38 15.40 3.90 4.13
N ASN A 39 15.19 3.98 2.82
CA ASN A 39 15.90 3.19 1.83
C ASN A 39 17.40 3.47 1.87
N ALA A 40 17.81 4.74 1.95
CA ALA A 40 19.22 5.11 2.05
C ALA A 40 19.86 4.58 3.34
N LEU A 41 19.16 4.68 4.48
CA LEU A 41 19.65 4.20 5.76
C LEU A 41 19.80 2.68 5.77
N PHE A 42 18.74 1.95 5.41
CA PHE A 42 18.73 0.48 5.48
C PHE A 42 19.43 -0.20 4.30
N CYS A 43 19.80 0.53 3.25
CA CYS A 43 20.78 0.06 2.27
C CYS A 43 22.13 -0.26 2.94
N VAL A 44 22.52 0.53 3.95
CA VAL A 44 23.74 0.33 4.73
C VAL A 44 23.54 -0.65 5.89
N PHE A 45 22.38 -0.60 6.55
CA PHE A 45 22.06 -1.40 7.73
C PHE A 45 20.99 -2.46 7.42
N GLN A 46 21.25 -3.30 6.42
CA GLN A 46 20.26 -4.28 5.92
C GLN A 46 19.79 -5.26 7.01
N GLU A 47 20.65 -5.57 7.98
CA GLU A 47 20.33 -6.44 9.12
C GLU A 47 19.33 -5.83 10.12
N LYS A 48 19.03 -4.53 9.98
CA LYS A 48 18.11 -3.79 10.85
C LYS A 48 16.71 -3.62 10.25
N VAL A 49 16.48 -4.13 9.05
CA VAL A 49 15.17 -4.12 8.39
C VAL A 49 14.68 -5.53 8.12
N LEU A 50 13.39 -5.75 8.30
CA LEU A 50 12.73 -7.01 7.97
C LEU A 50 11.65 -6.73 6.94
N ASP A 51 11.57 -7.59 5.92
CA ASP A 51 10.54 -7.50 4.91
C ASP A 51 9.20 -7.99 5.46
N ILE A 52 8.16 -7.19 5.27
CA ILE A 52 6.79 -7.60 5.54
C ILE A 52 6.25 -8.38 4.36
N GLU A 53 5.48 -9.44 4.63
CA GLU A 53 4.79 -10.21 3.60
C GLU A 53 3.93 -9.32 2.71
N CYS A 54 3.97 -9.56 1.39
CA CYS A 54 3.22 -8.78 0.41
C CYS A 54 1.71 -8.72 0.68
N ARG A 55 1.13 -9.75 1.31
CA ARG A 55 -0.29 -9.74 1.68
C ARG A 55 -0.66 -8.63 2.68
N ARG A 56 0.31 -8.11 3.43
CA ARG A 56 0.16 -7.00 4.39
C ARG A 56 0.66 -5.66 3.86
N ASN A 57 1.09 -5.59 2.60
CA ASN A 57 1.47 -4.35 1.93
C ASN A 57 1.17 -4.45 0.43
N PHE A 58 -0.01 -4.99 0.08
CA PHE A 58 -0.33 -5.30 -1.30
C PHE A 58 -0.58 -4.01 -2.08
N HIS A 59 0.10 -3.83 -3.20
CA HIS A 59 -0.08 -2.67 -4.07
C HIS A 59 -0.36 -3.14 -5.49
N ARG A 60 -1.57 -2.89 -6.00
CA ARG A 60 -2.02 -3.40 -7.31
C ARG A 60 -1.11 -3.01 -8.47
N GLY A 61 -0.45 -1.85 -8.42
CA GLY A 61 0.48 -1.43 -9.48
C GLY A 61 1.87 -2.08 -9.42
N TYR A 62 2.17 -2.89 -8.41
CA TYR A 62 3.47 -3.54 -8.23
C TYR A 62 3.37 -5.04 -7.92
N CYS A 63 2.22 -5.51 -7.44
CA CYS A 63 1.92 -6.93 -7.26
C CYS A 63 1.25 -7.47 -8.53
N TYR A 64 1.99 -8.29 -9.26
CA TYR A 64 1.56 -8.89 -10.52
C TYR A 64 1.30 -10.38 -10.33
N THR A 65 0.13 -10.84 -10.79
CA THR A 65 -0.37 -12.19 -10.53
C THR A 65 -0.33 -13.06 -11.79
N GLU A 66 -0.32 -14.38 -11.60
CA GLU A 66 0.10 -15.42 -12.57
C GLU A 66 -0.52 -15.44 -13.97
N ASN A 67 -1.47 -14.59 -14.34
CA ASN A 67 -2.20 -14.77 -15.60
C ASN A 67 -2.11 -13.63 -16.63
N GLU A 68 -1.69 -12.41 -16.29
CA GLU A 68 -1.64 -11.33 -17.30
C GLU A 68 -0.44 -10.36 -17.16
N ASP A 69 0.23 -10.28 -16.01
CA ASP A 69 1.22 -9.21 -15.77
C ASP A 69 2.57 -9.66 -15.16
N CYS A 70 2.88 -10.95 -15.12
CA CYS A 70 4.21 -11.38 -14.66
C CYS A 70 5.27 -11.01 -15.70
N PHE A 71 6.37 -10.38 -15.27
CA PHE A 71 7.46 -10.05 -16.18
C PHE A 71 8.11 -11.33 -16.68
N VAL A 72 8.24 -11.45 -18.00
CA VAL A 72 9.04 -12.50 -18.63
C VAL A 72 10.47 -12.01 -18.69
N ASP A 73 11.34 -12.55 -17.84
CA ASP A 73 12.78 -12.41 -18.02
C ASP A 73 13.27 -13.46 -19.03
N ASN A 74 13.86 -13.02 -20.13
CA ASN A 74 14.42 -13.87 -21.19
C ASN A 74 15.54 -14.82 -20.70
N ARG A 75 16.00 -14.70 -19.44
CA ARG A 75 16.99 -15.58 -18.82
C ARG A 75 16.43 -16.47 -17.70
N THR A 76 15.32 -16.11 -17.07
CA THR A 76 14.95 -16.69 -15.76
C THR A 76 13.45 -16.61 -15.43
N LYS A 77 12.61 -17.45 -16.07
CA LYS A 77 11.19 -17.71 -15.70
C LYS A 77 10.28 -16.46 -15.57
N ASN A 78 8.97 -16.71 -15.42
CA ASN A 78 8.01 -15.65 -15.10
C ASN A 78 8.27 -15.16 -13.68
N ILE A 79 8.53 -13.86 -13.51
CA ILE A 79 8.66 -13.22 -12.21
C ILE A 79 7.30 -12.65 -11.83
N CYS A 80 6.58 -13.39 -11.00
CA CYS A 80 5.34 -12.95 -10.38
C CYS A 80 5.64 -12.38 -8.99
N PHE A 81 4.97 -11.29 -8.63
CA PHE A 81 5.16 -10.64 -7.34
C PHE A 81 3.89 -10.79 -6.52
N CYS A 82 4.05 -11.14 -5.24
CA CYS A 82 2.95 -11.26 -4.27
C CYS A 82 2.12 -12.56 -4.37
N ASP A 83 2.69 -13.68 -4.81
CA ASP A 83 2.02 -15.00 -4.88
C ASP A 83 1.37 -15.42 -3.56
N GLN A 84 1.98 -15.07 -2.42
CA GLN A 84 1.40 -15.32 -1.10
C GLN A 84 0.03 -14.65 -0.91
N ALA A 85 -0.18 -13.48 -1.52
CA ALA A 85 -1.46 -12.77 -1.46
C ALA A 85 -2.54 -13.46 -2.31
N LEU A 86 -2.17 -14.19 -3.37
CA LEU A 86 -3.09 -15.01 -4.15
C LEU A 86 -3.57 -16.22 -3.36
N GLY A 87 -2.64 -16.97 -2.76
CA GLY A 87 -2.98 -18.19 -2.02
C GLY A 87 -3.66 -17.95 -0.67
N SER A 88 -3.32 -16.83 -0.01
CA SER A 88 -3.78 -16.55 1.38
C SER A 88 -4.67 -15.31 1.50
N GLY A 89 -4.99 -14.64 0.39
CA GLY A 89 -5.73 -13.38 0.37
C GLY A 89 -4.93 -12.16 0.83
N VAL A 90 -5.39 -10.99 0.40
CA VAL A 90 -4.87 -9.68 0.79
C VAL A 90 -5.42 -9.27 2.15
N GLN A 91 -4.53 -8.86 3.07
CA GLN A 91 -4.90 -8.33 4.40
C GLN A 91 -4.91 -6.80 4.43
N ILE A 92 -3.94 -6.17 3.77
CA ILE A 92 -3.84 -4.70 3.70
C ILE A 92 -3.60 -4.30 2.25
N LEU A 93 -4.52 -3.46 1.74
CA LEU A 93 -4.43 -2.84 0.43
C LEU A 93 -3.79 -1.46 0.56
N ASN A 94 -2.59 -1.31 0.02
CA ASN A 94 -1.91 -0.04 -0.09
C ASN A 94 -2.30 0.61 -1.42
N GLY A 95 -3.00 1.73 -1.36
CA GLY A 95 -3.58 2.32 -2.56
C GLY A 95 -2.58 3.11 -3.43
N ILE A 96 -3.04 3.53 -4.60
CA ILE A 96 -2.19 4.12 -5.66
C ILE A 96 -2.38 5.64 -5.70
N GLY A 97 -1.41 6.41 -5.19
CA GLY A 97 -1.44 7.87 -5.08
C GLY A 97 -1.91 8.61 -6.35
N GLY A 98 -1.38 8.25 -7.51
CA GLY A 98 -1.75 8.89 -8.79
C GLY A 98 -3.17 8.57 -9.27
N LYS A 99 -3.72 7.41 -8.92
CA LYS A 99 -5.10 7.05 -9.25
C LYS A 99 -6.10 7.69 -8.28
N PHE A 100 -5.72 7.82 -7.00
CA PHE A 100 -6.48 8.55 -5.99
C PHE A 100 -6.74 10.02 -6.32
N MET A 101 -5.84 10.66 -7.08
CA MET A 101 -5.95 12.07 -7.43
C MET A 101 -6.71 12.34 -8.73
N SER A 102 -6.99 11.33 -9.55
CA SER A 102 -7.80 11.50 -10.76
C SER A 102 -9.29 11.62 -10.41
N ASP A 103 -10.01 12.51 -11.11
CA ASP A 103 -11.45 12.76 -10.88
C ASP A 103 -12.32 11.50 -11.00
N LEU A 104 -11.82 10.48 -11.72
CA LEU A 104 -12.50 9.20 -11.91
C LEU A 104 -12.49 8.29 -10.67
N GLN A 105 -11.59 8.48 -9.69
CA GLN A 105 -11.58 7.71 -8.41
C GLN A 105 -12.02 8.54 -7.19
N LYS A 106 -12.37 9.81 -7.38
CA LYS A 106 -13.35 10.45 -6.50
C LYS A 106 -14.70 9.71 -6.54
N SER A 107 -14.93 8.84 -7.54
CA SER A 107 -16.14 8.04 -7.68
C SER A 107 -16.27 6.98 -6.57
N LEU A 108 -17.22 7.23 -5.68
CA LEU A 108 -17.96 6.26 -4.85
C LEU A 108 -17.13 5.48 -3.83
N PHE A 109 -16.22 4.60 -4.23
CA PHE A 109 -15.58 3.63 -3.31
C PHE A 109 -14.84 4.27 -2.12
N ILE A 110 -13.95 5.24 -2.36
CA ILE A 110 -13.16 5.86 -1.28
C ILE A 110 -13.97 6.92 -0.55
N SER A 111 -14.82 7.66 -1.26
CA SER A 111 -15.77 8.59 -0.67
C SER A 111 -16.65 7.88 0.35
N ASP A 112 -17.17 6.71 0.01
CA ASP A 112 -18.17 6.02 0.81
C ASP A 112 -17.52 5.22 1.93
N ALA A 113 -16.35 4.61 1.68
CA ALA A 113 -15.52 4.09 2.76
C ALA A 113 -15.10 5.20 3.76
N TYR A 114 -14.63 6.35 3.26
CA TYR A 114 -14.26 7.49 4.10
C TYR A 114 -15.46 8.04 4.89
N LYS A 115 -16.64 8.21 4.27
CA LYS A 115 -17.87 8.63 4.96
C LYS A 115 -18.26 7.62 6.04
N ALA A 116 -18.23 6.32 5.71
CA ALA A 116 -18.55 5.27 6.67
C ALA A 116 -17.59 5.27 7.86
N PHE A 117 -16.31 5.59 7.68
CA PHE A 117 -15.35 5.75 8.78
C PHE A 117 -15.46 7.10 9.50
N ARG A 118 -15.84 8.18 8.81
CA ARG A 118 -16.03 9.52 9.39
C ARG A 118 -17.28 9.57 10.28
N ASP A 119 -18.36 8.93 9.85
CA ASP A 119 -19.66 8.94 10.51
C ASP A 119 -19.74 7.89 11.63
N LEU A 120 -18.64 7.16 11.84
CA LEU A 120 -18.45 6.12 12.84
C LEU A 120 -18.16 6.73 14.21
N ASP A 121 -19.01 6.44 15.18
CA ASP A 121 -18.71 6.74 16.58
C ASP A 121 -17.98 5.54 17.19
N ILE A 122 -16.65 5.62 17.28
CA ILE A 122 -15.77 4.54 17.77
C ILE A 122 -16.11 4.06 19.19
N PHE A 123 -16.92 4.81 19.95
CA PHE A 123 -17.34 4.48 21.30
C PHE A 123 -18.77 3.94 21.39
N LYS A 124 -19.57 4.04 20.32
CA LYS A 124 -20.96 3.55 20.29
C LYS A 124 -21.20 2.46 19.25
N ASP A 125 -20.49 2.52 18.13
CA ASP A 125 -20.70 1.59 17.02
C ASP A 125 -19.83 0.34 17.18
N SER A 126 -20.45 -0.82 16.97
CA SER A 126 -19.74 -2.09 16.95
C SER A 126 -18.98 -2.28 15.64
N TYR A 127 -17.83 -2.95 15.66
CA TYR A 127 -17.11 -3.30 14.43
C TYR A 127 -17.96 -4.06 13.40
N SER A 128 -18.94 -4.85 13.84
CA SER A 128 -19.84 -5.57 12.92
C SER A 128 -20.81 -4.64 12.19
N SER A 129 -21.35 -3.60 12.84
CA SER A 129 -22.26 -2.65 12.19
C SER A 129 -21.56 -1.84 11.10
N ILE A 130 -20.29 -1.49 11.33
CA ILE A 130 -19.43 -0.82 10.34
C ILE A 130 -19.17 -1.74 9.15
N PHE A 131 -18.78 -2.99 9.43
CA PHE A 131 -18.54 -3.99 8.40
C PHE A 131 -19.78 -4.22 7.54
N HIS A 132 -20.96 -4.39 8.15
CA HIS A 132 -22.20 -4.57 7.40
C HIS A 132 -22.59 -3.34 6.59
N THR A 133 -22.34 -2.13 7.11
CA THR A 133 -22.60 -0.88 6.37
C THR A 133 -21.74 -0.80 5.12
N LEU A 134 -20.43 -1.02 5.27
CA LEU A 134 -19.48 -1.05 4.15
C LEU A 134 -19.83 -2.17 3.16
N GLN A 135 -20.11 -3.37 3.64
CA GLN A 135 -20.47 -4.52 2.81
C GLN A 135 -21.75 -4.26 2.01
N ASN A 136 -22.78 -3.68 2.62
CA ASN A 136 -24.02 -3.33 1.93
C ASN A 136 -23.79 -2.25 0.88
N GLN A 137 -22.98 -1.23 1.18
CA GLN A 137 -22.61 -0.20 0.21
C GLN A 137 -21.83 -0.81 -0.97
N PHE A 138 -20.85 -1.69 -0.69
CA PHE A 138 -20.07 -2.36 -1.73
C PHE A 138 -20.91 -3.29 -2.60
N ASN A 139 -21.89 -3.99 -2.02
CA ASN A 139 -22.81 -4.85 -2.79
C ASN A 139 -23.76 -4.05 -3.70
N GLN A 140 -23.92 -2.74 -3.48
CA GLN A 140 -24.70 -1.84 -4.33
C GLN A 140 -23.86 -1.19 -5.43
N ILE A 141 -22.53 -1.28 -5.36
CA ILE A 141 -21.65 -0.85 -6.44
C ILE A 141 -21.72 -1.94 -7.53
N ASP A 142 -22.05 -1.55 -8.76
CA ASP A 142 -22.06 -2.45 -9.90
C ASP A 142 -20.72 -3.21 -9.97
N PRO A 143 -20.71 -4.55 -9.96
CA PRO A 143 -19.48 -5.36 -10.01
C PRO A 143 -18.69 -5.19 -11.31
N ASN A 144 -19.15 -4.35 -12.24
CA ASN A 144 -18.48 -4.02 -13.48
C ASN A 144 -17.77 -2.64 -13.42
N PRO A 145 -16.59 -2.50 -12.77
CA PRO A 145 -15.80 -1.28 -12.84
C PRO A 145 -14.97 -1.21 -14.14
N CYS A 146 -15.38 -1.91 -15.21
CA CYS A 146 -14.72 -1.93 -16.51
C CYS A 146 -15.19 -0.80 -17.46
N PHE A 147 -15.61 0.35 -16.93
CA PHE A 147 -15.70 1.55 -17.74
C PHE A 147 -14.33 2.26 -17.73
N LEU A 148 -13.62 2.10 -18.86
CA LEU A 148 -12.36 2.73 -19.27
C LEU A 148 -11.05 1.94 -19.02
N MET A 149 -11.02 0.70 -19.52
CA MET A 149 -9.88 0.26 -20.36
C MET A 149 -10.45 -0.36 -21.65
N THR A 150 -11.14 0.43 -22.45
CA THR A 150 -11.19 0.15 -23.89
C THR A 150 -9.84 0.59 -24.44
N ALA A 151 -8.97 -0.39 -24.66
CA ALA A 151 -7.91 -0.24 -25.64
C ALA A 151 -8.60 0.03 -26.99
N GLU A 152 -8.55 1.28 -27.44
CA GLU A 152 -8.67 1.54 -28.87
C GLU A 152 -7.34 1.12 -29.52
N ALA A 153 -7.52 0.40 -30.61
CA ALA A 153 -6.53 -0.36 -31.37
C ALA A 153 -5.48 0.49 -32.10
#